data_AF-A0A858RBU4-F1
#
_entry.id   AF-A0A858RBU4-F1
#
_cell.length_a   1.000
_cell.length_b   1.000
_cell.length_c   1.000
_cell.angle_alpha   90.00
_cell.angle_beta   90.00
_cell.angle_gamma   90.00
#
_symmetry.space_group_name_H-M   'P 1'
#
loop_
_entity.id
_entity.type
_entity.pdbx_description
1 polymer ?
#
loop_
_entity_poly.entity_id
_entity_poly.type
_entity_poly.pdbx_seq_one_letter_code
_entity_poly.pdbx_strand_id
1 'polypeptide(L)'
;MAYLYDDSGFHDELPSREQVAARVERWKQRVADLFDRMESWMPEGFVADRDTTIPMSEPLMREVGVPTQRLPILTVTTPGGHVIRIVPRSLYTLYANSMVSVVGSKRAGRIVDAGSDDAPDWRVYLRDSLTTRTPLTREVFADILGAS
;
A
#
# COMPACT_ATOMS: atom_id res chain seq x y z
N MET A 1 -24.54 -32.81 5.96
CA MET A 1 -24.42 -32.41 4.54
C MET A 1 -22.98 -32.02 4.30
N ALA A 2 -22.24 -32.86 3.60
CA ALA A 2 -20.89 -32.58 3.14
C ALA A 2 -21.00 -31.98 1.74
N TYR A 3 -20.45 -30.78 1.52
CA TYR A 3 -20.29 -30.25 0.18
C TYR A 3 -19.03 -30.90 -0.41
N LEU A 4 -19.26 -31.87 -1.31
CA LEU A 4 -18.29 -32.24 -2.35
C LEU A 4 -18.15 -31.03 -3.27
N TYR A 5 -17.03 -30.33 -3.18
CA TYR A 5 -16.63 -29.41 -4.24
C TYR A 5 -16.01 -30.25 -5.37
N ASP A 6 -16.58 -30.04 -6.53
CA ASP A 6 -16.33 -30.68 -7.81
C ASP A 6 -14.92 -30.34 -8.35
N ASP A 7 -14.39 -31.33 -9.04
CA ASP A 7 -13.03 -31.53 -9.56
C ASP A 7 -12.80 -30.68 -10.81
N SER A 8 -12.64 -29.36 -10.61
CA SER A 8 -12.15 -28.45 -11.64
C SER A 8 -10.70 -28.09 -11.33
N GLY A 9 -9.78 -28.87 -11.91
CA GLY A 9 -8.33 -28.78 -11.72
C GLY A 9 -7.70 -27.43 -12.11
N PHE A 10 -7.89 -26.43 -11.28
CA PHE A 10 -7.04 -25.26 -11.14
C PHE A 10 -6.33 -25.35 -9.78
N HIS A 11 -5.42 -26.31 -9.66
CA HIS A 11 -4.30 -26.13 -8.76
C HIS A 11 -3.23 -25.37 -9.54
N ASP A 12 -3.34 -24.04 -9.58
CA ASP A 12 -2.09 -23.29 -9.68
C ASP A 12 -1.28 -23.71 -8.46
N GLU A 13 -0.17 -24.43 -8.68
CA GLU A 13 0.77 -24.73 -7.62
C GLU A 13 1.05 -23.42 -6.85
N LEU A 14 1.07 -23.50 -5.51
CA LEU A 14 1.43 -22.35 -4.71
C LEU A 14 2.76 -21.77 -5.22
N PRO A 15 2.89 -20.45 -5.35
CA PRO A 15 4.14 -19.84 -5.77
C PRO A 15 5.30 -20.33 -4.91
N SER A 16 6.44 -20.59 -5.54
CA SER A 16 7.63 -21.04 -4.82
C SER A 16 8.08 -19.99 -3.80
N ARG A 17 8.84 -20.44 -2.78
CA ARG A 17 9.45 -19.54 -1.80
C ARG A 17 10.23 -18.40 -2.45
N GLU A 18 10.94 -18.68 -3.54
CA GLU A 18 11.70 -17.69 -4.29
C GLU A 18 10.78 -16.68 -4.99
N GLN A 19 9.70 -17.12 -5.62
CA GLN A 19 8.72 -16.24 -6.25
C GLN A 19 8.05 -15.31 -5.23
N VAL A 20 7.68 -15.85 -4.05
CA VAL A 20 7.11 -15.05 -2.95
C VAL A 20 8.13 -14.05 -2.42
N ALA A 21 9.37 -14.47 -2.17
CA ALA A 21 10.44 -13.57 -1.71
C ALA A 21 10.71 -12.44 -2.72
N ALA A 22 10.78 -12.76 -4.01
CA ALA A 22 10.98 -11.77 -5.06
C ALA A 22 9.82 -10.77 -5.13
N ARG A 23 8.57 -11.22 -4.97
CA ARG A 23 7.40 -10.33 -4.95
C ARG A 23 7.39 -9.42 -3.72
N VAL A 24 7.80 -9.94 -2.56
CA VAL A 24 7.97 -9.17 -1.33
C VAL A 24 9.00 -8.05 -1.49
N GLU A 25 10.17 -8.34 -2.08
CA GLU A 25 11.19 -7.32 -2.33
C GLU A 25 10.73 -6.28 -3.36
N ARG A 26 10.06 -6.70 -4.43
CA ARG A 26 9.45 -5.74 -5.38
C ARG A 26 8.44 -4.83 -4.70
N TRP A 27 7.63 -5.35 -3.79
CA TRP A 27 6.67 -4.53 -3.05
C TRP A 27 7.35 -3.51 -2.14
N LYS A 28 8.39 -3.93 -1.40
CA LYS A 28 9.20 -3.02 -0.57
C LYS A 28 9.72 -1.86 -1.40
N GLN A 29 10.29 -2.14 -2.58
CA GLN A 29 10.77 -1.11 -3.49
C GLN A 29 9.65 -0.17 -3.94
N ARG A 30 8.49 -0.72 -4.35
CA ARG A 30 7.34 0.10 -4.77
C ARG A 30 6.81 1.02 -3.68
N VAL A 31 6.79 0.56 -2.43
CA VAL A 31 6.41 1.40 -1.28
C VAL A 31 7.43 2.51 -1.06
N ALA A 32 8.73 2.20 -1.17
CA ALA A 32 9.78 3.20 -1.07
C ALA A 32 9.65 4.26 -2.17
N ASP A 33 9.50 3.85 -3.43
CA ASP A 33 9.33 4.74 -4.58
C ASP A 33 8.07 5.63 -4.43
N LEU A 34 6.97 5.05 -3.94
CA LEU A 34 5.75 5.79 -3.65
C LEU A 34 5.99 6.89 -2.61
N PHE A 35 6.70 6.55 -1.53
CA PHE A 35 6.98 7.51 -0.47
C PHE A 35 7.96 8.59 -0.93
N ASP A 36 8.98 8.24 -1.71
CA ASP A 36 9.92 9.22 -2.30
C ASP A 36 9.17 10.21 -3.18
N ARG A 37 8.23 9.70 -3.99
CA ARG A 37 7.36 10.54 -4.82
C ARG A 37 6.49 11.47 -3.97
N MET A 38 5.86 10.97 -2.90
CA MET A 38 5.05 11.79 -1.99
C MET A 38 5.88 12.86 -1.26
N GLU A 39 7.08 12.53 -0.81
CA GLU A 39 7.97 13.49 -0.16
C GLU A 39 8.47 14.56 -1.13
N SER A 40 8.72 14.22 -2.39
CA SER A 40 9.03 15.20 -3.44
C SER A 40 7.90 16.21 -3.71
N TRP A 41 6.70 15.92 -3.20
CA TRP A 41 5.50 16.74 -3.31
C TRP A 41 5.14 17.44 -2.01
N MET A 42 5.96 17.31 -0.97
CA MET A 42 5.65 17.83 0.34
C MET A 42 5.44 19.36 0.29
N PRO A 43 4.32 19.89 0.79
CA PRO A 43 4.11 21.32 0.89
C PRO A 43 5.08 21.95 1.90
N GLU A 44 5.32 23.26 1.78
CA GLU A 44 6.19 23.99 2.70
C GLU A 44 5.67 23.91 4.15
N GLY A 45 6.59 23.71 5.10
CA GLY A 45 6.28 23.60 6.53
C GLY A 45 5.76 22.23 6.98
N PHE A 46 5.53 21.29 6.06
CA PHE A 46 5.22 19.90 6.42
C PHE A 46 6.51 19.12 6.61
N VAL A 47 6.51 18.19 7.57
CA VAL A 47 7.67 17.35 7.91
C VAL A 47 7.30 15.89 7.69
N ALA A 48 8.11 15.18 6.90
CA ALA A 48 7.99 13.74 6.69
C ALA A 48 9.01 12.95 7.53
N ASP A 49 8.59 11.79 8.00
CA ASP A 49 9.39 10.79 8.73
C ASP A 49 9.04 9.39 8.25
N ARG A 50 10.04 8.49 8.22
CA ARG A 50 9.89 7.06 7.89
C ARG A 50 10.53 6.11 8.91
N ASP A 51 10.98 6.61 10.05
CA ASP A 51 11.70 5.82 11.05
C ASP A 51 10.81 4.74 11.68
N THR A 52 9.51 4.99 11.74
CA THR A 52 8.55 4.00 12.25
C THR A 52 8.31 2.92 11.20
N THR A 53 8.43 1.66 11.63
CA THR A 53 8.21 0.49 10.76
C THR A 53 7.17 -0.47 11.34
N ILE A 54 6.46 -1.18 10.47
CA ILE A 54 5.49 -2.23 10.83
C ILE A 54 5.94 -3.61 10.34
N PRO A 55 5.62 -4.69 11.09
CA PRO A 55 5.84 -6.04 10.61
C PRO A 55 4.86 -6.37 9.48
N MET A 56 5.37 -7.05 8.48
CA MET A 56 4.64 -7.53 7.32
C MET A 56 4.82 -9.04 7.22
N SER A 57 3.73 -9.76 7.42
CA SER A 57 3.72 -11.22 7.47
C SER A 57 2.45 -11.76 6.80
N GLU A 58 2.45 -11.80 5.48
CA GLU A 58 1.33 -12.29 4.69
C GLU A 58 1.11 -13.80 4.89
N PRO A 59 -0.12 -14.33 4.72
CA PRO A 59 -0.38 -15.77 4.79
C PRO A 59 0.55 -16.59 3.90
N LEU A 60 0.72 -16.19 2.63
CA LEU A 60 1.53 -16.91 1.67
C LEU A 60 3.02 -16.93 2.07
N MET A 61 3.53 -15.86 2.68
CA MET A 61 4.90 -15.84 3.22
C MET A 61 5.10 -16.91 4.30
N ARG A 62 4.13 -17.04 5.20
CA ARG A 62 4.19 -18.04 6.28
C ARG A 62 4.12 -19.46 5.72
N GLU A 63 3.27 -19.67 4.73
CA GLU A 63 3.05 -20.98 4.10
C GLU A 63 4.30 -21.51 3.39
N VAL A 64 5.06 -20.64 2.72
CA VAL A 64 6.27 -21.05 1.98
C VAL A 64 7.58 -20.72 2.71
N GLY A 65 7.52 -20.30 3.99
CA GLY A 65 8.71 -20.04 4.82
C GLY A 65 9.52 -18.80 4.43
N VAL A 66 8.88 -17.74 3.94
CA VAL A 66 9.48 -16.41 3.81
C VAL A 66 9.35 -15.66 5.14
N PRO A 67 10.47 -15.13 5.69
CA PRO A 67 10.44 -14.46 6.99
C PRO A 67 9.67 -13.14 6.93
N THR A 68 9.05 -12.77 8.06
CA THR A 68 8.44 -11.45 8.28
C THR A 68 9.40 -10.34 7.90
N GLN A 69 8.91 -9.37 7.12
CA GLN A 69 9.66 -8.17 6.74
C GLN A 69 9.20 -6.97 7.57
N ARG A 70 9.99 -5.89 7.55
CA ARG A 70 9.59 -4.60 8.11
C ARG A 70 9.38 -3.60 6.98
N LEU A 71 8.26 -2.90 6.99
CA LEU A 71 7.94 -1.83 6.04
C LEU A 71 7.89 -0.48 6.76
N PRO A 72 8.41 0.59 6.15
CA PRO A 72 8.28 1.93 6.71
C PRO A 72 6.82 2.40 6.69
N ILE A 73 6.49 3.28 7.64
CA ILE A 73 5.29 4.11 7.59
C ILE A 73 5.75 5.51 7.23
N LEU A 74 5.17 6.12 6.20
CA LEU A 74 5.35 7.54 5.97
C LEU A 74 4.46 8.32 6.95
N THR A 75 5.08 9.01 7.88
CA THR A 75 4.42 9.90 8.84
C THR A 75 4.64 11.34 8.40
N VAL A 76 3.55 12.09 8.24
CA VAL A 76 3.59 13.50 7.87
C VAL A 76 3.01 14.33 9.00
N THR A 77 3.78 15.29 9.49
CA THR A 77 3.34 16.27 10.49
C THR A 77 3.07 17.60 9.80
N THR A 78 1.86 18.13 9.95
CA THR A 78 1.45 19.42 9.38
C THR A 78 1.95 20.59 10.25
N PRO A 79 1.99 21.84 9.74
CA PRO A 79 2.34 23.01 10.54
C PRO A 79 1.47 23.20 11.80
N GLY A 80 0.21 22.74 11.75
CA GLY A 80 -0.71 22.76 12.89
C GLY A 80 -0.53 21.60 13.89
N GLY A 81 0.49 20.76 13.70
CA GLY A 81 0.78 19.61 14.57
C GLY A 81 -0.11 18.38 14.32
N HIS A 82 -0.92 18.36 13.25
CA HIS A 82 -1.69 17.17 12.89
C HIS A 82 -0.77 16.11 12.27
N VAL A 83 -1.01 14.85 12.62
CA VAL A 83 -0.19 13.72 12.14
C VAL A 83 -1.02 12.83 11.21
N ILE A 84 -0.54 12.69 9.98
CA ILE A 84 -1.12 11.84 8.95
C ILE A 84 -0.14 10.70 8.69
N ARG A 85 -0.65 9.47 8.55
CA ARG A 85 0.19 8.29 8.31
C ARG A 85 -0.25 7.57 7.05
N ILE A 86 0.70 7.25 6.19
CA ILE A 86 0.53 6.34 5.06
C ILE A 86 1.17 4.99 5.42
N VAL A 87 0.31 3.98 5.62
CA VAL A 87 0.66 2.70 6.24
C VAL A 87 0.53 1.58 5.22
N PRO A 88 1.61 0.84 4.87
CA PRO A 88 1.50 -0.35 4.03
C PRO A 88 0.58 -1.40 4.65
N ARG A 89 -0.30 -2.01 3.85
CA ARG A 89 -1.29 -2.96 4.37
C ARG A 89 -1.20 -4.34 3.77
N SER A 90 -1.20 -4.42 2.44
CA SER A 90 -1.40 -5.71 1.78
C SER A 90 -0.68 -5.76 0.44
N LEU A 91 0.04 -6.85 0.22
CA LEU A 91 0.64 -7.22 -1.08
C LEU A 91 -0.34 -7.95 -1.99
N TYR A 92 -1.24 -8.74 -1.41
CA TYR A 92 -2.17 -9.57 -2.16
C TYR A 92 -3.57 -8.99 -2.03
N THR A 93 -3.87 -7.98 -2.84
CA THR A 93 -5.18 -7.34 -2.87
C THR A 93 -5.96 -7.86 -4.09
N LEU A 94 -7.22 -8.23 -3.92
CA LEU A 94 -8.07 -8.62 -5.06
C LEU A 94 -8.12 -7.47 -6.08
N TYR A 95 -7.73 -7.76 -7.32
CA TYR A 95 -7.67 -6.83 -8.45
C TYR A 95 -6.66 -5.67 -8.32
N ALA A 96 -5.64 -5.80 -7.47
CA ALA A 96 -4.58 -4.80 -7.32
C ALA A 96 -3.25 -5.40 -6.86
N ASN A 97 -2.14 -4.75 -7.20
CA ASN A 97 -0.80 -5.23 -6.87
C ASN A 97 -0.41 -4.98 -5.43
N SER A 98 -0.94 -3.91 -4.81
CA SER A 98 -0.71 -3.60 -3.41
C SER A 98 -1.65 -2.50 -2.92
N MET A 99 -1.67 -2.30 -1.60
CA MET A 99 -2.45 -1.26 -0.95
C MET A 99 -1.69 -0.64 0.23
N VAL A 100 -1.80 0.68 0.36
CA VAL A 100 -1.46 1.45 1.55
C VAL A 100 -2.70 2.18 2.08
N SER A 101 -2.79 2.41 3.38
CA SER A 101 -3.88 3.15 4.03
C SER A 101 -3.44 4.57 4.39
N VAL A 102 -4.35 5.53 4.28
CA VAL A 102 -4.18 6.90 4.79
C VAL A 102 -4.96 7.02 6.10
N VAL A 103 -4.26 7.35 7.19
CA VAL A 103 -4.79 7.41 8.56
C VAL A 103 -4.50 8.78 9.18
N GLY A 104 -5.41 9.29 10.02
CA GLY A 104 -5.22 10.55 10.75
C GLY A 104 -5.56 11.82 9.96
N SER A 105 -5.95 11.69 8.69
CA SER A 105 -6.48 12.78 7.88
C SER A 105 -8.02 12.85 7.98
N LYS A 106 -8.59 14.05 7.81
CA LYS A 106 -10.03 14.22 7.53
C LYS A 106 -10.45 13.47 6.26
N ARG A 107 -9.52 13.30 5.32
CA ARG A 107 -9.65 12.53 4.07
C ARG A 107 -8.98 11.16 4.19
N ALA A 108 -9.32 10.41 5.24
CA ALA A 108 -8.84 9.04 5.40
C ALA A 108 -9.30 8.15 4.24
N GLY A 109 -8.52 7.11 3.91
CA GLY A 109 -8.79 6.29 2.74
C GLY A 109 -7.73 5.23 2.48
N ARG A 110 -7.68 4.76 1.24
CA ARG A 110 -6.67 3.82 0.74
C ARG A 110 -6.07 4.30 -0.57
N ILE A 111 -4.81 3.98 -0.79
CA ILE A 111 -4.12 4.18 -2.05
C ILE A 111 -3.76 2.78 -2.54
N VAL A 112 -4.19 2.46 -3.75
CA VAL A 112 -4.14 1.12 -4.32
C VAL A 112 -3.35 1.18 -5.61
N ASP A 113 -2.43 0.25 -5.79
CA ASP A 113 -1.73 0.08 -7.06
C ASP A 113 -2.57 -0.80 -8.00
N ALA A 114 -3.24 -0.16 -8.96
CA ALA A 114 -4.08 -0.81 -9.95
C ALA A 114 -3.32 -1.12 -11.26
N GLY A 115 -2.00 -0.97 -11.27
CA GLY A 115 -1.17 -1.11 -12.46
C GLY A 115 -0.74 -2.54 -12.75
N SER A 116 0.39 -2.69 -13.44
CA SER A 116 1.06 -3.99 -13.64
C SER A 116 2.30 -4.11 -12.76
N ASP A 117 2.93 -5.29 -12.77
CA ASP A 117 4.20 -5.58 -12.09
C ASP A 117 5.40 -4.77 -12.63
N ASP A 118 5.26 -4.09 -13.77
CA ASP A 118 6.30 -3.20 -14.35
C ASP A 118 5.88 -1.72 -14.38
N ALA A 119 4.57 -1.43 -14.32
CA ALA A 119 4.03 -0.07 -14.41
C ALA A 119 3.01 0.15 -13.28
N PRO A 120 3.44 0.63 -12.09
CA PRO A 120 2.53 0.91 -10.99
C PRO A 120 1.56 2.05 -11.34
N ASP A 121 0.30 1.89 -10.97
CA ASP A 121 -0.76 2.90 -11.17
C ASP A 121 -1.47 3.17 -9.84
N TRP A 122 -0.91 4.11 -9.08
CA TRP A 122 -1.42 4.46 -7.75
C TRP A 122 -2.69 5.28 -7.85
N ARG A 123 -3.77 4.73 -7.29
CA ARG A 123 -5.12 5.32 -7.26
C ARG A 123 -5.58 5.56 -5.83
N VAL A 124 -6.15 6.73 -5.58
CA VAL A 124 -6.68 7.12 -4.28
C VAL A 124 -8.18 6.81 -4.22
N TYR A 125 -8.58 6.20 -3.11
CA TYR A 125 -9.97 5.96 -2.73
C TYR A 125 -10.19 6.57 -1.34
N LEU A 126 -10.82 7.73 -1.29
CA LEU A 126 -11.16 8.40 -0.04
C LEU A 126 -12.43 7.79 0.55
N ARG A 127 -12.55 7.81 1.88
CA ARG A 127 -13.70 7.24 2.59
C ARG A 127 -15.04 7.80 2.11
N ASP A 128 -15.07 9.08 1.78
CA ASP A 128 -16.28 9.78 1.35
C ASP A 128 -16.58 9.60 -0.15
N SER A 129 -15.66 8.98 -0.90
CA SER A 129 -15.84 8.64 -2.31
C SER A 129 -15.07 7.36 -2.68
N LEU A 130 -15.56 6.22 -2.19
CA LEU A 130 -14.95 4.91 -2.44
C LEU A 130 -15.14 4.40 -3.87
N THR A 131 -15.97 5.06 -4.68
CA THR A 131 -16.23 4.72 -6.08
C THR A 131 -15.37 5.52 -7.05
N THR A 132 -14.85 6.68 -6.65
CA THR A 132 -14.02 7.52 -7.51
C THR A 132 -12.57 7.04 -7.47
N ARG A 133 -12.02 6.71 -8.65
CA ARG A 133 -10.64 6.25 -8.84
C ARG A 133 -9.74 7.40 -9.28
N THR A 134 -9.30 8.22 -8.35
CA THR A 134 -8.46 9.38 -8.69
C THR A 134 -7.00 8.96 -8.80
N PRO A 135 -6.29 9.29 -9.91
CA PRO A 135 -4.84 9.15 -9.96
C PRO A 135 -4.18 9.88 -8.80
N LEU A 136 -3.18 9.25 -8.17
CA LEU A 136 -2.37 9.93 -7.17
C LEU A 136 -1.46 10.96 -7.86
N THR A 137 -1.78 12.23 -7.70
CA THR A 137 -0.97 13.38 -8.14
C THR A 137 -0.51 14.22 -6.95
N ARG A 138 0.35 15.20 -7.20
CA ARG A 138 0.79 16.18 -6.19
C ARG A 138 -0.41 16.90 -5.56
N GLU A 139 -1.37 17.32 -6.38
CA GLU A 139 -2.55 18.08 -5.96
C GLU A 139 -3.46 17.22 -5.08
N VAL A 140 -3.69 15.98 -5.49
CA VAL A 140 -4.48 15.01 -4.70
C VAL A 140 -3.78 14.68 -3.38
N PHE A 141 -2.44 14.58 -3.39
CA PHE A 141 -1.69 14.36 -2.16
C PHE A 141 -1.76 15.56 -1.21
N ALA A 142 -1.59 16.79 -1.72
CA ALA A 142 -1.75 18.01 -0.92
C ALA A 142 -3.16 18.10 -0.31
N ASP A 143 -4.18 17.72 -1.08
CA ASP A 143 -5.57 17.66 -0.63
C ASP A 143 -5.79 16.61 0.48
N ILE A 144 -5.17 15.42 0.37
CA ILE A 144 -5.14 14.40 1.44
C ILE A 144 -4.53 14.98 2.72
N LEU A 145 -3.48 15.80 2.58
CA LEU A 145 -2.80 16.46 3.69
C LEU A 145 -3.60 17.64 4.28
N GLY A 146 -4.64 18.11 3.60
CA GLY A 146 -5.40 19.29 3.97
C GLY A 146 -4.66 20.61 3.69
N ALA A 147 -3.76 20.60 2.70
CA ALA A 147 -2.96 21.75 2.27
C ALA A 147 -3.56 22.50 1.05
N SER A 148 -4.79 22.14 0.64
CA SER A 148 -5.55 22.69 -0.48
C SER A 148 -6.46 23.84 -0.09
#